data_AF-A0A8J6ZYD6-F1
#
_entry.id   AF-A0A8J6ZYD6-F1
#
_cell.length_a   1.000
_cell.length_b   1.000
_cell.length_c   1.000
_cell.angle_alpha   90.00
_cell.angle_beta   90.00
_cell.angle_gamma   90.00
#
_symmetry.space_group_name_H-M   'P 1'
#
loop_
_entity.id
_entity.type
_entity.pdbx_description
1 polymer ?
#
loop_
_entity_poly.entity_id
_entity_poly.type
_entity_poly.pdbx_seq_one_letter_code
_entity_poly.pdbx_strand_id
1 'polypeptide(L)'
;MPYVAVKGGEQAIENAETLLRSKRRGDPAIPELTLDQIEQQLTLAVERVMCEGNLYDRELAALAIKQSWGDLVEAIFLLRAYRTTLPRLYYSQPLDTSKMQIQRRISSIFKDVPGGQSLGPTFDYIHRLLDFKLMAEGEVPAAAEAEAITEPVPRVIDTLDREGLMQGEMGEM
;
A
#
# COMPACT_ATOMS: atom_id res chain seq x y z
N MET A 1 -8.13 35.20 -46.41
CA MET A 1 -7.36 35.72 -45.27
C MET A 1 -6.38 34.64 -44.83
N PRO A 2 -5.07 34.92 -44.75
CA PRO A 2 -4.10 33.94 -44.26
C PRO A 2 -4.17 33.85 -42.73
N TYR A 3 -4.08 32.64 -42.18
CA TYR A 3 -3.92 32.40 -40.75
C TYR A 3 -2.43 32.50 -40.38
N VAL A 4 -2.11 33.10 -39.23
CA VAL A 4 -0.74 33.24 -38.71
C VAL A 4 -0.63 32.45 -37.41
N ALA A 5 0.43 31.66 -37.26
CA ALA A 5 0.67 30.89 -36.05
C ALA A 5 1.01 31.82 -34.88
N VAL A 6 0.31 31.65 -33.76
CA VAL A 6 0.56 32.36 -32.49
C VAL A 6 0.98 31.36 -31.42
N LYS A 7 1.87 31.77 -30.52
CA LYS A 7 2.27 30.95 -29.37
C LYS A 7 1.21 31.09 -28.26
N GLY A 8 0.61 29.97 -27.85
CA GLY A 8 -0.34 29.93 -26.73
C GLY A 8 -0.22 28.68 -25.85
N GLY A 9 0.69 27.76 -26.17
CA GLY A 9 0.81 26.47 -25.48
C GLY A 9 1.21 26.60 -24.00
N GLU A 10 2.19 27.44 -23.68
CA GLU A 10 2.67 27.65 -22.30
C GLU A 10 1.56 28.19 -21.40
N GLN A 11 0.89 29.27 -21.83
CA GLN A 11 -0.24 29.83 -21.09
C GLN A 11 -1.39 28.82 -20.91
N ALA A 12 -1.64 27.97 -21.92
CA ALA A 12 -2.64 26.92 -21.82
C ALA A 12 -2.26 25.84 -20.79
N ILE A 13 -0.97 25.47 -20.72
CA ILE A 13 -0.44 24.52 -19.73
C ILE A 13 -0.58 25.09 -18.31
N GLU A 14 -0.16 26.34 -18.07
CA GLU A 14 -0.27 26.99 -16.77
C GLU A 14 -1.72 27.09 -16.27
N ASN A 15 -2.64 27.45 -17.18
CA ASN A 15 -4.07 27.51 -16.88
C ASN A 15 -4.63 26.12 -16.59
N ALA A 16 -4.20 25.09 -17.32
CA ALA A 16 -4.60 23.71 -17.08
C ALA A 16 -4.08 23.21 -15.72
N GLU A 17 -2.84 23.51 -15.34
CA GLU A 17 -2.30 23.18 -14.02
C GLU A 17 -3.04 23.88 -12.89
N THR A 18 -3.37 25.16 -13.05
CA THR A 18 -4.13 25.93 -12.07
C THR A 18 -5.53 25.35 -11.90
N LEU A 19 -6.19 25.01 -13.02
CA LEU A 19 -7.50 24.37 -13.01
C LEU A 19 -7.45 22.99 -12.34
N LEU A 20 -6.40 22.21 -12.61
CA LEU A 20 -6.13 20.94 -11.95
C LEU A 20 -6.04 21.17 -10.44
N ARG A 21 -5.11 22.00 -9.95
CA ARG A 21 -4.93 22.24 -8.50
C ARG A 21 -6.21 22.72 -7.81
N SER A 22 -7.00 23.58 -8.47
CA SER A 22 -8.29 24.04 -7.95
C SER A 22 -9.30 22.89 -7.85
N LYS A 23 -9.45 22.08 -8.91
CA LYS A 23 -10.35 20.93 -8.90
C LYS A 23 -9.93 19.86 -7.89
N ARG A 24 -8.63 19.67 -7.66
CA ARG A 24 -8.10 18.79 -6.60
C ARG A 24 -8.66 19.16 -5.25
N ARG A 25 -8.57 20.46 -4.94
CA ARG A 25 -8.92 20.97 -3.62
C ARG A 25 -10.40 20.78 -3.35
N GLY A 26 -11.24 20.81 -4.39
CA GLY A 26 -12.69 20.69 -4.24
C GLY A 26 -13.27 21.90 -3.50
N ASP A 27 -14.39 21.68 -2.81
CA ASP A 27 -15.07 22.70 -2.02
C ASP A 27 -14.22 23.13 -0.80
N PRO A 28 -13.83 24.41 -0.68
CA PRO A 28 -13.10 24.92 0.48
C PRO A 28 -13.87 24.84 1.80
N ALA A 29 -15.20 24.70 1.78
CA ALA A 29 -16.01 24.49 2.98
C ALA A 29 -15.76 23.12 3.62
N ILE A 30 -15.26 22.14 2.85
CA ILE A 30 -14.87 20.83 3.34
C ILE A 30 -13.39 20.90 3.77
N PRO A 31 -13.04 20.40 4.97
CA PRO A 31 -11.65 20.29 5.40
C PRO A 31 -10.79 19.56 4.37
N GLU A 32 -9.57 20.03 4.17
CA GLU A 32 -8.64 19.38 3.26
C GLU A 32 -8.16 18.04 3.83
N LEU A 33 -8.04 17.02 2.97
CA LEU A 33 -7.45 15.73 3.36
C LEU A 33 -6.04 15.93 3.93
N THR A 34 -5.80 15.43 5.13
CA THR A 34 -4.47 15.42 5.74
C THR A 34 -3.67 14.19 5.27
N LEU A 35 -2.34 14.24 5.40
CA LEU A 35 -1.52 13.07 5.11
C LEU A 35 -1.82 11.95 6.11
N ASP A 36 -1.96 12.27 7.40
CA ASP A 36 -2.32 11.31 8.45
C ASP A 36 -3.64 10.58 8.14
N GLN A 37 -4.67 11.29 7.64
CA GLN A 37 -5.93 10.66 7.25
C GLN A 37 -5.72 9.61 6.15
N ILE A 38 -4.94 9.94 5.11
CA ILE A 38 -4.66 9.03 4.01
C ILE A 38 -3.80 7.85 4.51
N GLU A 39 -2.76 8.16 5.27
CA GLU A 39 -1.79 7.18 5.77
C GLU A 39 -2.39 6.15 6.72
N GLN A 40 -3.33 6.59 7.57
CA GLN A 40 -3.94 5.74 8.60
C GLN A 40 -5.22 5.06 8.12
N GLN A 41 -6.03 5.72 7.28
CA GLN A 41 -7.36 5.23 6.90
C GLN A 41 -7.41 4.58 5.51
N LEU A 42 -6.47 4.93 4.62
CA LEU A 42 -6.35 4.36 3.27
C LEU A 42 -5.12 3.47 3.12
N THR A 43 -4.73 2.76 4.19
CA THR A 43 -3.49 1.98 4.30
C THR A 43 -3.24 1.05 3.10
N LEU A 44 -4.25 0.35 2.58
CA LEU A 44 -4.07 -0.53 1.42
C LEU A 44 -3.68 0.21 0.13
N ALA A 45 -4.18 1.44 -0.05
CA ALA A 45 -3.77 2.29 -1.17
C ALA A 45 -2.32 2.75 -0.99
N VAL A 46 -1.93 3.13 0.23
CA VAL A 46 -0.56 3.52 0.58
C VAL A 46 0.40 2.36 0.33
N GLU A 47 0.07 1.16 0.80
CA GLU A 47 0.87 -0.06 0.60
C GLU A 47 1.05 -0.40 -0.88
N ARG A 48 -0.02 -0.28 -1.68
CA ARG A 48 0.05 -0.48 -3.13
C ARG A 48 0.99 0.51 -3.78
N VAL A 49 0.88 1.80 -3.44
CA VAL A 49 1.73 2.86 -3.98
C VAL A 49 3.19 2.66 -3.58
N MET A 50 3.49 2.27 -2.33
CA MET A 50 4.85 1.94 -1.90
C MET A 50 5.43 0.76 -2.67
N CYS A 51 4.64 -0.32 -2.82
CA CYS A 51 5.06 -1.55 -3.47
C CYS A 51 5.37 -1.33 -4.96
N GLU A 52 4.42 -0.77 -5.71
CA GLU A 52 4.57 -0.55 -7.15
C GLU A 52 5.48 0.66 -7.46
N GLY A 53 5.55 1.65 -6.55
CA GLY A 53 6.45 2.81 -6.62
C GLY A 53 7.90 2.50 -6.26
N ASN A 54 8.18 1.31 -5.69
CA ASN A 54 9.51 0.83 -5.30
C ASN A 54 10.21 1.75 -4.28
N LEU A 55 9.44 2.31 -3.34
CA LEU A 55 9.96 3.13 -2.25
C LEU A 55 9.10 2.89 -1.01
N TYR A 56 9.70 2.34 0.03
CA TYR A 56 9.04 2.12 1.32
C TYR A 56 9.11 3.41 2.15
N ASP A 57 8.09 4.25 2.00
CA ASP A 57 7.88 5.46 2.78
C ASP A 57 6.38 5.79 2.77
N ARG A 58 5.72 5.67 3.94
CA ARG A 58 4.26 5.81 4.06
C ARG A 58 3.81 7.24 3.84
N GLU A 59 4.55 8.21 4.36
CA GLU A 59 4.20 9.64 4.26
C GLU A 59 4.35 10.12 2.81
N LEU A 60 5.42 9.73 2.12
CA LEU A 60 5.61 10.06 0.71
C LEU A 60 4.57 9.38 -0.20
N ALA A 61 4.19 8.14 0.11
CA ALA A 61 3.12 7.46 -0.62
C ALA A 61 1.76 8.16 -0.39
N ALA A 62 1.45 8.57 0.85
CA ALA A 62 0.27 9.36 1.16
C ALA A 62 0.28 10.72 0.44
N LEU A 63 1.43 11.39 0.38
CA LEU A 63 1.62 12.63 -0.38
C LEU A 63 1.37 12.43 -1.87
N ALA A 64 1.89 11.35 -2.45
CA ALA A 64 1.68 11.02 -3.86
C ALA A 64 0.18 10.77 -4.16
N ILE A 65 -0.52 10.04 -3.30
CA ILE A 65 -1.97 9.81 -3.39
C ILE A 65 -2.74 11.13 -3.29
N LYS A 66 -2.38 11.99 -2.34
CA LYS A 66 -2.99 13.32 -2.20
C LYS A 66 -2.77 14.16 -3.46
N GLN A 67 -1.55 14.15 -4.00
CA GLN A 67 -1.17 14.91 -5.19
C GLN A 67 -1.92 14.45 -6.44
N SER A 68 -2.16 13.14 -6.58
CA SER A 68 -2.86 12.51 -7.71
C SER A 68 -4.39 12.39 -7.55
N TRP A 69 -4.95 12.95 -6.47
CA TRP A 69 -6.40 12.93 -6.18
C TRP A 69 -6.95 11.52 -6.01
N GLY A 70 -6.12 10.62 -5.47
CA GLY A 70 -6.49 9.23 -5.32
C GLY A 70 -6.31 8.38 -6.58
N ASP A 71 -5.85 8.93 -7.71
CA ASP A 71 -5.41 8.11 -8.83
C ASP A 71 -4.11 7.38 -8.44
N LEU A 72 -4.23 6.07 -8.19
CA LEU A 72 -3.11 5.27 -7.73
C LEU A 72 -2.06 5.05 -8.82
N VAL A 73 -2.44 5.02 -10.10
CA VAL A 73 -1.49 4.83 -11.20
C VAL A 73 -0.58 6.06 -11.29
N GLU A 74 -1.16 7.25 -11.20
CA GLU A 74 -0.41 8.51 -11.17
C GLU A 74 0.40 8.64 -9.86
N ALA A 75 -0.15 8.26 -8.71
CA ALA A 75 0.60 8.26 -7.44
C ALA A 75 1.86 7.36 -7.51
N ILE A 76 1.72 6.16 -8.07
CA ILE A 76 2.83 5.23 -8.29
C ILE A 76 3.87 5.86 -9.20
N PHE A 77 3.44 6.53 -10.27
CA PHE A 77 4.34 7.20 -11.20
C PHE A 77 5.10 8.35 -10.52
N LEU A 78 4.41 9.18 -9.73
CA LEU A 78 5.01 10.26 -8.94
C LEU A 78 6.06 9.72 -7.97
N LEU A 79 5.73 8.69 -7.19
CA LEU A 79 6.66 8.14 -6.20
C LEU A 79 7.88 7.49 -6.88
N ARG A 80 7.67 6.80 -8.01
CA ARG A 80 8.75 6.18 -8.79
C ARG A 80 9.64 7.23 -9.45
N ALA A 81 9.07 8.34 -9.92
CA ALA A 81 9.82 9.48 -10.43
C ALA A 81 10.63 10.14 -9.32
N TYR A 82 10.05 10.36 -8.14
CA TYR A 82 10.77 10.92 -6.99
C TYR A 82 11.97 10.04 -6.60
N ARG A 83 11.79 8.72 -6.55
CA ARG A 83 12.87 7.76 -6.27
C ARG A 83 14.10 7.92 -7.17
N THR A 84 13.95 8.31 -8.44
CA THR A 84 15.11 8.48 -9.34
C THR A 84 15.97 9.69 -8.99
N THR A 85 15.41 10.63 -8.21
CA THR A 85 16.14 11.81 -7.72
C THR A 85 16.97 11.51 -6.47
N LEU A 86 16.75 10.36 -5.81
CA LEU A 86 17.39 10.01 -4.56
C LEU A 86 18.71 9.23 -4.79
N PRO A 87 19.79 9.54 -4.04
CA PRO A 87 21.00 8.74 -4.08
C PRO A 87 20.79 7.38 -3.40
N ARG A 88 21.44 6.33 -3.93
CA ARG A 88 21.54 5.04 -3.25
C ARG A 88 22.63 5.13 -2.18
N LEU A 89 22.23 5.22 -0.91
CA LEU A 89 23.17 5.33 0.20
C LEU A 89 23.73 3.97 0.65
N TYR A 90 22.88 2.94 0.70
CA TYR A 90 23.21 1.63 1.25
C TYR A 90 22.47 0.49 0.54
N TYR A 91 22.90 -0.74 0.83
CA TYR A 91 22.21 -1.98 0.51
C TYR A 91 21.85 -2.71 1.81
N SER A 92 20.66 -3.28 1.88
CA SER A 92 20.26 -4.10 3.02
C SER A 92 20.89 -5.49 2.92
N GLN A 93 21.04 -6.16 4.06
CA GLN A 93 21.21 -7.61 4.07
C GLN A 93 19.90 -8.27 3.61
N PRO A 94 19.94 -9.52 3.11
CA PRO A 94 18.73 -10.29 2.83
C PRO A 94 17.83 -10.39 4.07
N LEU A 95 16.52 -10.26 3.87
CA LEU A 95 15.56 -10.33 4.96
C LEU A 95 15.34 -11.79 5.40
N ASP A 96 15.52 -12.06 6.69
CA ASP A 96 15.21 -13.34 7.30
C ASP A 96 13.73 -13.38 7.74
N THR A 97 12.85 -13.83 6.83
CA THR A 97 11.40 -13.91 7.11
C THR A 97 11.03 -15.01 8.10
N SER A 98 11.96 -15.88 8.54
CA SER A 98 11.70 -16.85 9.61
C SER A 98 11.49 -16.18 10.98
N LYS A 99 12.00 -14.95 11.13
CA LYS A 99 11.89 -14.11 12.34
C LYS A 99 10.80 -13.03 12.21
N MET A 100 9.91 -13.15 11.22
CA MET A 100 8.83 -12.21 11.02
C MET A 100 7.89 -12.19 12.23
N GLN A 101 7.56 -11.01 12.73
CA GLN A 101 6.43 -10.85 13.65
C GLN A 101 5.14 -11.02 12.86
N ILE A 102 4.45 -12.13 13.08
CA ILE A 102 3.32 -12.54 12.26
C ILE A 102 2.07 -11.74 12.62
N GLN A 103 1.56 -10.95 11.67
CA GLN A 103 0.21 -10.37 11.75
C GLN A 103 -0.86 -11.27 11.14
N ARG A 104 -0.48 -12.04 10.11
CA ARG A 104 -1.35 -12.97 9.39
C ARG A 104 -0.53 -14.14 8.87
N ARG A 105 -1.04 -15.36 9.05
CA ARG A 105 -0.45 -16.61 8.57
C ARG A 105 -1.54 -17.59 8.19
N ILE A 106 -1.61 -17.90 6.89
CA ILE A 106 -2.56 -18.88 6.38
C ILE A 106 -1.85 -19.91 5.50
N SER A 107 -2.34 -21.15 5.50
CA SER A 107 -1.93 -22.21 4.58
C SER A 107 -3.15 -22.97 4.07
N SER A 108 -3.22 -23.16 2.76
CA SER A 108 -4.27 -23.95 2.11
C SER A 108 -3.89 -25.43 1.90
N ILE A 109 -2.64 -25.80 2.20
CA ILE A 109 -2.11 -27.15 1.93
C ILE A 109 -2.58 -28.13 3.00
N PHE A 110 -2.54 -27.70 4.27
CA PHE A 110 -2.97 -28.49 5.40
C PHE A 110 -4.10 -27.77 6.13
N LYS A 111 -5.01 -28.55 6.72
CA LYS A 111 -6.05 -28.01 7.60
C LYS A 111 -5.41 -27.30 8.80
N ASP A 112 -4.48 -27.99 9.46
CA ASP A 112 -3.74 -27.51 10.62
C ASP A 112 -2.25 -27.50 10.32
N VAL A 113 -1.55 -26.47 10.80
CA VAL A 113 -0.10 -26.28 10.61
C VAL A 113 0.53 -25.94 11.95
N PRO A 114 1.80 -26.28 12.19
CA PRO A 114 2.50 -25.83 13.40
C PRO A 114 2.39 -24.31 13.55
N GLY A 115 2.09 -23.83 14.76
CA GLY A 115 1.77 -22.42 15.05
C GLY A 115 0.37 -21.95 14.63
N GLY A 116 -0.46 -22.84 14.07
CA GLY A 116 -1.86 -22.57 13.74
C GLY A 116 -2.09 -21.65 12.54
N GLN A 117 -3.37 -21.47 12.21
CA GLN A 117 -3.84 -20.54 11.18
C GLN A 117 -4.22 -19.22 11.87
N SER A 118 -3.60 -18.11 11.47
CA SER A 118 -3.92 -16.77 11.95
C SER A 118 -4.44 -15.92 10.80
N LEU A 119 -5.73 -15.60 10.83
CA LEU A 119 -6.37 -14.82 9.76
C LEU A 119 -5.91 -13.35 9.78
N GLY A 120 -5.64 -12.76 10.93
CA GLY A 120 -5.35 -11.32 11.02
C GLY A 120 -6.43 -10.43 10.38
N PRO A 121 -6.13 -9.16 10.10
CA PRO A 121 -7.03 -8.25 9.40
C PRO A 121 -7.22 -8.69 7.95
N THR A 122 -8.46 -9.02 7.54
CA THR A 122 -8.74 -9.48 6.17
C THR A 122 -10.17 -9.20 5.70
N PHE A 123 -10.35 -9.09 4.38
CA PHE A 123 -11.64 -9.02 3.70
C PHE A 123 -12.19 -10.38 3.24
N ASP A 124 -11.44 -11.48 3.38
CA ASP A 124 -11.74 -12.77 2.72
C ASP A 124 -13.13 -13.34 3.04
N TYR A 125 -13.64 -13.07 4.25
CA TYR A 125 -14.91 -13.61 4.75
C TYR A 125 -15.99 -12.55 4.95
N ILE A 126 -15.71 -11.30 4.55
CA ILE A 126 -16.66 -10.20 4.69
C ILE A 126 -17.64 -10.21 3.51
N HIS A 127 -18.94 -10.12 3.81
CA HIS A 127 -19.95 -9.94 2.78
C HIS A 127 -19.76 -8.62 2.05
N ARG A 128 -19.73 -8.64 0.72
CA ARG A 128 -19.48 -7.47 -0.13
C ARG A 128 -20.75 -6.61 -0.29
N LEU A 129 -21.23 -6.08 0.81
CA LEU A 129 -22.36 -5.15 0.88
C LEU A 129 -21.83 -3.77 1.30
N LEU A 130 -22.41 -2.70 0.76
CA LEU A 130 -22.08 -1.35 1.19
C LEU A 130 -22.54 -1.16 2.64
N ASP A 131 -21.62 -0.76 3.51
CA ASP A 131 -21.93 -0.44 4.90
C ASP A 131 -22.32 1.04 5.04
N PHE A 132 -23.62 1.31 4.98
CA PHE A 132 -24.17 2.66 5.14
C PHE A 132 -23.89 3.26 6.53
N LYS A 133 -23.50 2.47 7.53
CA LYS A 133 -23.12 3.00 8.84
C LYS A 133 -21.88 3.89 8.77
N LEU A 134 -20.97 3.63 7.83
CA LEU A 134 -19.77 4.44 7.60
C LEU A 134 -20.06 5.86 7.09
N MET A 135 -21.31 6.16 6.68
CA MET A 135 -21.73 7.52 6.36
C MET A 135 -22.00 8.37 7.60
N ALA A 136 -22.22 7.73 8.76
CA ALA A 136 -22.31 8.41 10.04
C ALA A 136 -20.95 8.31 10.74
N GLU A 137 -20.42 9.42 11.25
CA GLU A 137 -19.26 9.40 12.13
C GLU A 137 -19.61 8.59 13.39
N GLY A 138 -18.81 7.57 13.71
CA GLY A 138 -19.10 6.66 14.80
C GLY A 138 -17.85 5.99 15.34
N GLU A 139 -17.90 5.60 16.61
CA GLU A 139 -16.80 4.89 17.26
C GLU A 139 -16.77 3.42 16.83
N VAL A 140 -15.58 2.94 16.48
CA VAL A 140 -15.33 1.52 16.25
C VAL A 140 -14.94 0.90 17.59
N PRO A 141 -15.59 -0.20 18.03
CA PRO A 141 -15.19 -0.86 19.26
C PRO A 141 -13.76 -1.38 19.15
N ALA A 142 -12.99 -1.24 20.23
CA ALA A 142 -11.65 -1.80 20.30
C ALA A 142 -11.69 -3.32 20.04
N ALA A 143 -10.76 -3.80 19.22
CA ALA A 143 -10.60 -5.23 19.00
C ALA A 143 -10.12 -5.89 20.30
N ALA A 144 -10.55 -7.13 20.55
CA ALA A 144 -10.02 -7.91 21.64
C ALA A 144 -8.52 -8.17 21.41
N GLU A 145 -7.72 -7.94 22.45
CA GLU A 145 -6.30 -8.26 22.43
C GLU A 145 -6.08 -9.76 22.58
N ALA A 146 -5.09 -10.27 21.88
CA ALA A 146 -4.64 -11.67 21.96
C ALA A 146 -3.14 -11.70 22.17
N GLU A 147 -2.64 -12.79 22.74
CA GLU A 147 -1.20 -12.99 22.89
C GLU A 147 -0.51 -13.02 21.52
N ALA A 148 0.55 -12.24 21.37
CA ALA A 148 1.34 -12.22 20.16
C ALA A 148 2.06 -13.56 19.96
N ILE A 149 2.10 -14.04 18.72
CA ILE A 149 2.91 -15.20 18.35
C ILE A 149 4.38 -14.79 18.47
N THR A 150 5.03 -15.23 19.53
CA THR A 150 6.46 -14.93 19.80
C THR A 150 7.38 -16.10 19.46
N GLU A 151 6.83 -17.31 19.41
CA GLU A 151 7.59 -18.51 19.07
C GLU A 151 7.86 -18.59 17.56
N PRO A 152 9.05 -19.06 17.14
CA PRO A 152 9.33 -19.30 15.73
C PRO A 152 8.35 -20.29 15.13
N VAL A 153 7.68 -19.88 14.05
CA VAL A 153 6.74 -20.74 13.35
C VAL A 153 7.37 -21.25 12.06
N PRO A 154 7.48 -22.58 11.84
CA PRO A 154 8.12 -23.11 10.64
C PRO A 154 7.32 -22.75 9.40
N ARG A 155 8.03 -22.58 8.26
CA ARG A 155 7.36 -22.37 6.98
C ARG A 155 6.77 -23.70 6.54
N VAL A 156 5.59 -23.66 5.94
CA VAL A 156 4.90 -24.88 5.49
C VAL A 156 5.69 -25.58 4.38
N ILE A 157 6.40 -24.81 3.56
CA ILE A 157 7.28 -25.32 2.51
C ILE A 157 8.40 -26.22 3.07
N ASP A 158 8.95 -25.91 4.24
CA ASP A 158 10.02 -26.70 4.87
C ASP A 158 9.51 -28.09 5.30
N THR A 159 8.20 -28.25 5.50
CA THR A 159 7.60 -29.57 5.74
C THR A 159 7.52 -30.37 4.44
N LEU A 160 7.11 -29.75 3.34
CA LEU A 160 7.05 -30.41 2.04
C LEU A 160 8.43 -30.84 1.53
N ASP A 161 9.45 -30.00 1.74
CA ASP A 161 10.84 -30.31 1.38
C ASP A 161 11.39 -31.50 2.18
N ARG A 162 11.14 -31.53 3.51
CA ARG A 162 11.51 -32.68 4.36
C ARG A 162 10.84 -33.99 3.96
N GLU A 163 9.65 -33.92 3.39
CA GLU A 163 8.91 -35.09 2.87
C GLU A 163 9.31 -35.45 1.43
N GLY A 164 10.22 -34.70 0.81
CA GLY A 164 10.64 -34.90 -0.58
C GLY A 164 9.55 -34.59 -1.60
N LEU A 165 8.54 -33.80 -1.21
CA LEU A 165 7.40 -33.43 -2.05
C LEU A 165 7.65 -32.17 -2.88
N MET A 166 8.72 -31.43 -2.57
CA MET A 166 9.21 -30.31 -3.38
C MET A 166 10.73 -30.33 -3.48
N GLN A 167 11.24 -29.67 -4.52
CA GLN A 167 12.66 -29.44 -4.67
C GLN A 167 13.03 -28.21 -3.83
N GLY A 168 13.95 -28.36 -2.88
CA GLY A 168 14.48 -27.23 -2.11
C GLY A 168 15.02 -26.12 -3.01
N GLU A 169 14.93 -24.88 -2.55
CA GLU A 169 15.54 -23.75 -3.25
C GLU A 169 17.05 -24.00 -3.35
N MET A 170 17.59 -24.04 -4.58
CA MET A 170 19.04 -24.04 -4.78
C MET A 170 19.57 -22.70 -4.24
N GLY A 171 20.03 -22.71 -2.99
CA GLY A 171 20.79 -21.57 -2.46
C GLY A 171 21.99 -21.34 -3.37
N GLU A 172 22.10 -20.13 -3.93
CA GLU A 172 23.36 -19.69 -4.53
C GLU A 172 24.43 -19.80 -3.44
N MET A 173 25.47 -20.62 -3.70
CA MET A 173 26.69 -20.68 -2.91
C MET A 173 27.42 -19.35 -2.90
#